data_AF-A0A6P0XZQ5-F1
#
_entry.id   AF-A0A6P0XZQ5-F1
#
_cell.length_a   1.000
_cell.length_b   1.000
_cell.length_c   1.000
_cell.angle_alpha   90.00
_cell.angle_beta   90.00
_cell.angle_gamma   90.00
#
_symmetry.space_group_name_H-M   'P 1'
#
loop_
_entity.id
_entity.type
_entity.pdbx_description
1 polymer ?
#
loop_
_entity_poly.entity_id
_entity_poly.type
_entity_poly.pdbx_seq_one_letter_code
_entity_poly.pdbx_strand_id
1 'polypeptide(L)'
;SLDLHFLAKFADLEHNPIINKIGGVTAQLVIPPSPSQNSYLLTPKQVKVEIIKQFPAYETLSQCNFCLTTIGANTAELASLGVPMIVIVLATQIDAMRAWDGIPGILVNLPWVGTLFATVINWLVWQWFKKHKHLYAWPNIWAQEEIVPEFVGIFSPQELANHCLDWLKHPEKLATIRQRLSQVRGEPGAARRIAELVCDQLGCGGLGVGFGEEGEMGKRGDWDI
;
A
#
# COMPACT_ATOMS: atom_id res chain seq x y z
N SER A 1 -7.87 -14.17 -15.28
CA SER A 1 -8.12 -14.19 -13.82
C SER A 1 -7.08 -15.08 -13.17
N LEU A 2 -6.70 -14.83 -11.91
CA LEU A 2 -5.82 -15.73 -11.17
C LEU A 2 -6.56 -17.02 -10.83
N ASP A 3 -5.92 -18.16 -11.12
CA ASP A 3 -6.44 -19.49 -10.80
C ASP A 3 -6.25 -19.81 -9.31
N LEU A 4 -7.31 -20.33 -8.67
CA LEU A 4 -7.31 -20.67 -7.25
C LEU A 4 -6.35 -21.82 -6.94
N HIS A 5 -6.27 -22.82 -7.83
CA HIS A 5 -5.36 -23.94 -7.63
C HIS A 5 -3.91 -23.49 -7.76
N PHE A 6 -3.61 -22.56 -8.68
CA PHE A 6 -2.31 -21.91 -8.72
C PHE A 6 -1.99 -21.14 -7.43
N LEU A 7 -2.95 -20.35 -6.89
CA LEU A 7 -2.75 -19.64 -5.62
C LEU A 7 -2.47 -20.58 -4.44
N ALA A 8 -3.13 -21.74 -4.41
CA ALA A 8 -2.90 -22.75 -3.37
C ALA A 8 -1.45 -23.23 -3.30
N LYS A 9 -0.73 -23.24 -4.43
CA LYS A 9 0.69 -23.66 -4.49
C LYS A 9 1.60 -22.78 -3.64
N PHE A 10 1.25 -21.52 -3.37
CA PHE A 10 2.04 -20.66 -2.49
C PHE A 10 2.01 -21.11 -1.03
N ALA A 11 1.01 -21.90 -0.63
CA ALA A 11 0.86 -22.43 0.73
C ALA A 11 1.22 -23.93 0.83
N ASP A 12 1.78 -24.51 -0.24
CA ASP A 12 2.19 -25.91 -0.32
C ASP A 12 3.72 -26.03 -0.27
N LEU A 13 4.23 -26.86 0.63
CA LEU A 13 5.66 -27.09 0.82
C LEU A 13 6.35 -27.72 -0.40
N GLU A 14 5.64 -28.57 -1.14
CA GLU A 14 6.21 -29.22 -2.33
C GLU A 14 6.45 -28.22 -3.46
N HIS A 15 5.59 -27.19 -3.53
CA HIS A 15 5.60 -26.19 -4.59
C HIS A 15 6.29 -24.88 -4.19
N ASN A 16 6.41 -24.59 -2.88
CA ASN A 16 7.01 -23.38 -2.36
C ASN A 16 8.00 -23.65 -1.21
N PRO A 17 9.30 -23.90 -1.52
CA PRO A 17 10.30 -24.20 -0.51
C PRO A 17 10.63 -23.01 0.41
N ILE A 18 10.18 -21.79 0.08
CA ILE A 18 10.35 -20.61 0.94
C ILE A 18 9.58 -20.80 2.25
N ILE A 19 8.50 -21.57 2.28
CA ILE A 19 7.69 -21.83 3.49
C ILE A 19 8.58 -22.30 4.66
N ASN A 20 9.58 -23.15 4.41
CA ASN A 20 10.53 -23.61 5.42
C ASN A 20 11.34 -22.48 6.07
N LYS A 21 11.56 -21.38 5.34
CA LYS A 21 12.30 -20.20 5.81
C LYS A 21 11.41 -19.18 6.54
N ILE A 22 10.08 -19.27 6.39
CA ILE A 22 9.10 -18.31 6.94
C ILE A 22 8.14 -18.96 7.96
N GLY A 23 8.64 -19.94 8.72
CA GLY A 23 7.92 -20.53 9.86
C GLY A 23 7.19 -21.84 9.56
N GLY A 24 7.29 -22.39 8.34
CA GLY A 24 6.83 -23.75 8.04
C GLY A 24 5.31 -23.94 7.99
N VAL A 25 4.54 -22.86 7.93
CA VAL A 25 3.07 -22.94 7.94
C VAL A 25 2.54 -23.17 6.52
N THR A 26 1.87 -24.31 6.33
CA THR A 26 1.13 -24.63 5.11
C THR A 26 -0.35 -24.33 5.23
N ALA A 27 -1.07 -24.37 4.12
CA ALA A 27 -2.53 -24.32 4.12
C ALA A 27 -3.11 -25.12 2.95
N GLN A 28 -4.33 -25.61 3.14
CA GLN A 28 -5.09 -26.30 2.10
C GLN A 28 -6.17 -25.38 1.53
N LEU A 29 -6.33 -25.40 0.21
CA LEU A 29 -7.42 -24.68 -0.45
C LEU A 29 -8.75 -25.35 -0.16
N VAL A 30 -9.72 -24.57 0.30
CA VAL A 30 -11.11 -24.98 0.45
C VAL A 30 -11.96 -24.14 -0.50
N ILE A 31 -12.72 -24.83 -1.34
CA ILE A 31 -13.71 -24.24 -2.25
C ILE A 31 -15.10 -24.60 -1.71
N PRO A 32 -15.82 -23.65 -1.11
CA PRO A 32 -17.17 -23.90 -0.62
C PRO A 32 -18.12 -24.31 -1.76
N PRO A 33 -19.13 -25.15 -1.47
CA PRO A 33 -20.12 -25.57 -2.46
C PRO A 33 -21.08 -24.43 -2.84
N SER A 34 -21.25 -23.43 -1.96
CA SER A 34 -22.09 -22.26 -2.25
C SER A 34 -21.28 -21.18 -2.98
N PRO A 35 -21.78 -20.66 -4.12
CA PRO A 35 -21.13 -19.55 -4.83
C PRO A 35 -21.16 -18.22 -4.06
N SER A 36 -21.96 -18.13 -2.99
CA SER A 36 -22.01 -16.94 -2.12
C SER A 36 -20.85 -16.84 -1.13
N GLN A 37 -20.00 -17.87 -1.02
CA GLN A 37 -18.89 -17.92 -0.09
C GLN A 37 -17.56 -17.88 -0.83
N ASN A 38 -16.64 -17.04 -0.37
CA ASN A 38 -15.30 -16.97 -0.93
C ASN A 38 -14.53 -18.27 -0.65
N SER A 39 -13.69 -18.66 -1.60
CA SER A 39 -12.67 -19.70 -1.35
C SER A 39 -11.68 -19.20 -0.31
N TYR A 40 -11.10 -20.11 0.48
CA TYR A 40 -10.15 -19.74 1.52
C TYR A 40 -9.04 -20.78 1.66
N LEU A 41 -7.90 -20.36 2.19
CA LEU A 41 -6.83 -21.23 2.64
C LEU A 41 -7.05 -21.58 4.11
N LEU A 42 -7.05 -22.87 4.44
CA LEU A 42 -7.18 -23.38 5.79
C LEU A 42 -5.84 -23.91 6.29
N THR A 43 -5.31 -23.30 7.35
CA THR A 43 -4.08 -23.78 8.00
C THR A 43 -4.36 -25.01 8.88
N PRO A 44 -3.35 -25.82 9.22
CA PRO A 44 -3.48 -26.92 10.18
C PRO A 44 -4.06 -26.49 11.54
N LYS A 45 -3.81 -25.24 11.95
CA LYS A 45 -4.35 -24.63 13.18
C LYS A 45 -5.76 -24.05 13.03
N GLN A 46 -6.48 -24.38 11.95
CA GLN A 46 -7.84 -23.94 11.67
C GLN A 46 -8.02 -22.43 11.43
N VAL A 47 -6.92 -21.69 11.21
CA VAL A 47 -7.01 -20.29 10.74
C VAL A 47 -7.44 -20.29 9.28
N LYS A 48 -8.49 -19.53 8.97
CA LYS A 48 -9.01 -19.29 7.63
C LYS A 48 -8.46 -18.00 7.06
N VAL A 49 -7.90 -18.06 5.86
CA VAL A 49 -7.47 -16.90 5.09
C VAL A 49 -8.31 -16.83 3.83
N GLU A 50 -9.28 -15.93 3.80
CA GLU A 50 -10.17 -15.77 2.65
C GLU A 50 -9.42 -15.23 1.42
N ILE A 51 -9.79 -15.73 0.24
CA ILE A 51 -9.23 -15.33 -1.04
C ILE A 51 -10.27 -14.50 -1.79
N ILE A 52 -10.01 -13.20 -1.92
CA ILE A 52 -10.85 -12.28 -2.70
C ILE A 52 -10.28 -12.18 -4.11
N LYS A 53 -11.01 -12.69 -5.10
CA LYS A 53 -10.62 -12.62 -6.53
C LYS A 53 -11.19 -11.40 -7.26
N GLN A 54 -12.24 -10.80 -6.70
CA GLN A 54 -12.87 -9.62 -7.28
C GLN A 54 -11.85 -8.48 -7.34
N PHE A 55 -11.69 -7.86 -8.51
CA PHE A 55 -10.84 -6.70 -8.68
C PHE A 55 -11.60 -5.60 -9.43
N PRO A 56 -11.64 -4.36 -8.92
CA PRO A 56 -11.10 -3.93 -7.63
C PRO A 56 -11.92 -4.47 -6.43
N ALA A 57 -11.27 -4.68 -5.28
CA ALA A 57 -11.88 -5.23 -4.07
C ALA A 57 -12.33 -4.15 -3.06
N TYR A 58 -12.76 -2.98 -3.53
CA TYR A 58 -12.97 -1.80 -2.67
C TYR A 58 -14.00 -2.01 -1.56
N GLU A 59 -15.08 -2.73 -1.82
CA GLU A 59 -16.08 -3.04 -0.78
C GLU A 59 -15.45 -3.80 0.38
N THR A 60 -14.73 -4.89 0.10
CA THR A 60 -14.04 -5.67 1.14
C THR A 60 -12.94 -4.87 1.82
N LEU A 61 -12.10 -4.15 1.06
CA LEU A 61 -11.00 -3.37 1.61
C LEU A 61 -11.50 -2.26 2.54
N SER A 62 -12.59 -1.59 2.19
CA SER A 62 -13.18 -0.50 3.01
C SER A 62 -13.69 -0.99 4.37
N GLN A 63 -14.00 -2.29 4.49
CA GLN A 63 -14.46 -2.91 5.74
C GLN A 63 -13.29 -3.37 6.62
N CYS A 64 -12.06 -3.42 6.10
CA CYS A 64 -10.89 -3.80 6.89
C CYS A 64 -10.53 -2.71 7.91
N ASN A 65 -10.29 -3.10 9.16
CA ASN A 65 -9.80 -2.17 10.18
C ASN A 65 -8.31 -1.82 9.99
N PHE A 66 -7.57 -2.74 9.37
CA PHE A 66 -6.12 -2.69 9.24
C PHE A 66 -5.67 -3.65 8.12
N CYS A 67 -4.69 -3.24 7.31
CA CYS A 67 -4.13 -4.06 6.24
C CYS A 67 -2.61 -4.23 6.37
N LEU A 68 -2.11 -5.37 5.92
CA LEU A 68 -0.68 -5.61 5.70
C LEU A 68 -0.44 -5.71 4.19
N THR A 69 0.45 -4.90 3.65
CA THR A 69 0.66 -4.80 2.20
C THR A 69 2.13 -4.60 1.85
N THR A 70 2.45 -4.68 0.56
CA THR A 70 3.76 -4.30 0.01
C THR A 70 3.67 -2.96 -0.72
N ILE A 71 4.81 -2.41 -1.10
CA ILE A 71 4.87 -1.17 -1.89
C ILE A 71 4.18 -1.36 -3.27
N GLY A 72 3.53 -0.30 -3.76
CA GLY A 72 2.83 -0.29 -5.04
C GLY A 72 1.50 0.45 -4.99
N ALA A 73 0.71 0.34 -6.07
CA ALA A 73 -0.59 0.99 -6.22
C ALA A 73 -1.56 0.67 -5.06
N ASN A 74 -1.48 -0.53 -4.49
CA ASN A 74 -2.26 -0.95 -3.33
C ASN A 74 -2.15 0.04 -2.15
N THR A 75 -1.00 0.67 -1.94
CA THR A 75 -0.82 1.67 -0.85
C THR A 75 -1.58 2.96 -1.13
N ALA A 76 -1.69 3.37 -2.39
CA ALA A 76 -2.50 4.52 -2.80
C ALA A 76 -4.00 4.20 -2.70
N GLU A 77 -4.41 2.99 -3.10
CA GLU A 77 -5.80 2.54 -3.00
C GLU A 77 -6.27 2.43 -1.54
N LEU A 78 -5.46 1.82 -0.66
CA LEU A 78 -5.78 1.77 0.77
C LEU A 78 -5.82 3.17 1.40
N ALA A 79 -4.93 4.08 0.97
CA ALA A 79 -4.91 5.46 1.44
C ALA A 79 -6.18 6.23 1.02
N SER A 80 -6.64 6.06 -0.23
CA SER A 80 -7.86 6.72 -0.71
C SER A 80 -9.11 6.22 0.02
N LEU A 81 -9.12 4.94 0.40
CA LEU A 81 -10.14 4.32 1.25
C LEU A 81 -10.02 4.68 2.74
N GLY A 82 -8.93 5.35 3.16
CA GLY A 82 -8.68 5.67 4.57
C GLY A 82 -8.43 4.43 5.44
N VAL A 83 -7.97 3.33 4.86
CA VAL A 83 -7.71 2.08 5.56
C VAL A 83 -6.30 2.10 6.13
N PRO A 84 -6.12 2.02 7.46
CA PRO A 84 -4.79 1.93 8.07
C PRO A 84 -4.02 0.71 7.56
N MET A 85 -2.71 0.86 7.35
CA MET A 85 -1.90 -0.22 6.82
C MET A 85 -0.47 -0.25 7.40
N ILE A 86 0.14 -1.42 7.43
CA ILE A 86 1.61 -1.59 7.50
C ILE A 86 2.13 -1.93 6.11
N VAL A 87 3.22 -1.29 5.70
CA VAL A 87 3.88 -1.56 4.42
C VAL A 87 5.18 -2.32 4.65
N ILE A 88 5.32 -3.48 4.00
CA ILE A 88 6.55 -4.27 3.99
C ILE A 88 7.33 -3.95 2.71
N VAL A 89 8.56 -3.49 2.89
CA VAL A 89 9.51 -3.25 1.81
C VAL A 89 10.56 -4.37 1.84
N LEU A 90 10.36 -5.36 0.96
CA LEU A 90 11.28 -6.49 0.84
C LEU A 90 12.62 -6.01 0.27
N ALA A 91 13.72 -6.38 0.93
CA ALA A 91 15.07 -5.90 0.65
C ALA A 91 15.52 -6.03 -0.81
N THR A 92 15.03 -7.05 -1.54
CA THR A 92 15.35 -7.30 -2.95
C THR A 92 14.93 -6.15 -3.88
N GLN A 93 13.88 -5.39 -3.53
CA GLN A 93 13.46 -4.21 -4.29
C GLN A 93 14.33 -2.98 -3.98
N ILE A 94 14.89 -2.92 -2.78
CA ILE A 94 15.74 -1.80 -2.35
C ILE A 94 17.10 -1.85 -3.03
N ASP A 95 17.67 -3.04 -3.25
CA ASP A 95 18.96 -3.17 -3.94
C ASP A 95 18.89 -2.67 -5.39
N ALA A 96 17.75 -2.86 -6.07
CA ALA A 96 17.49 -2.31 -7.39
C ALA A 96 17.32 -0.77 -7.38
N MET A 97 16.67 -0.20 -6.35
CA MET A 97 16.52 1.25 -6.19
C MET A 97 17.82 1.95 -5.73
N ARG A 98 18.58 1.34 -4.81
CA ARG A 98 19.90 1.82 -4.34
C ARG A 98 20.96 1.77 -5.43
N ALA A 99 20.87 0.80 -6.36
CA ALA A 99 21.70 0.78 -7.55
C ALA A 99 21.47 2.00 -8.47
N TRP A 100 20.30 2.64 -8.36
CA TRP A 100 19.95 3.86 -9.10
C TRP A 100 20.40 5.15 -8.39
N ASP A 101 20.49 5.14 -7.06
CA ASP A 101 20.98 6.27 -6.24
C ASP A 101 22.52 6.36 -6.15
N GLY A 102 23.26 5.74 -7.08
CA GLY A 102 24.72 5.53 -7.11
C GLY A 102 25.66 6.76 -7.01
N ILE A 103 25.16 7.93 -6.65
CA ILE A 103 25.95 9.14 -6.35
C ILE A 103 26.97 8.89 -5.21
N PRO A 104 26.67 8.16 -4.11
CA PRO A 104 27.67 7.83 -3.09
C PRO A 104 28.79 6.92 -3.64
N GLY A 105 28.46 5.99 -4.53
CA GLY A 105 29.43 5.09 -5.17
C GLY A 105 30.38 5.82 -6.13
N ILE A 106 29.89 6.88 -6.78
CA ILE A 106 30.69 7.75 -7.65
C ILE A 106 31.58 8.68 -6.82
N LEU A 107 31.10 9.17 -5.68
CA LEU A 107 31.88 10.06 -4.79
C LEU A 107 33.00 9.35 -4.02
N VAL A 108 32.83 8.07 -3.68
CA VAL A 108 33.87 7.27 -2.99
C VAL A 108 35.06 6.96 -3.90
N ASN A 109 34.88 7.00 -5.22
CA ASN A 109 35.93 6.71 -6.20
C ASN A 109 36.70 7.94 -6.70
N LEU A 110 36.50 9.14 -6.13
CA LEU A 110 37.31 10.31 -6.48
C LEU A 110 38.64 10.33 -5.69
N PRO A 111 39.81 10.16 -6.34
CA PRO A 111 41.10 9.95 -5.67
C PRO A 111 41.69 11.19 -4.98
N TRP A 112 40.95 12.30 -4.86
CA TRP A 112 41.50 13.61 -4.48
C TRP A 112 40.78 14.32 -3.32
N VAL A 113 39.79 13.69 -2.69
CA VAL A 113 39.15 14.26 -1.51
C VAL A 113 39.93 13.81 -0.27
N GLY A 114 40.77 14.69 0.26
CA GLY A 114 41.59 14.40 1.45
C GLY A 114 40.74 13.81 2.58
N THR A 115 41.28 12.82 3.29
CA THR A 115 40.59 12.01 4.33
C THR A 115 39.79 12.83 5.35
N LEU A 116 40.24 14.05 5.65
CA LEU A 116 39.53 15.00 6.52
C LEU A 116 38.23 15.54 5.88
N PHE A 117 38.27 15.97 4.62
CA PHE A 117 37.08 16.41 3.88
C PHE A 117 36.12 15.26 3.61
N ALA A 118 36.64 14.06 3.32
CA ALA A 118 35.82 12.87 3.13
C ALA A 118 35.00 12.53 4.39
N THR A 119 35.58 12.66 5.58
CA THR A 119 34.86 12.39 6.84
C THR A 119 33.72 13.38 7.07
N VAL A 120 33.95 14.67 6.78
CA VAL A 120 32.92 15.72 6.94
C VAL A 120 31.81 15.58 5.90
N ILE A 121 32.16 15.34 4.63
CA ILE A 121 31.18 15.13 3.56
C ILE A 121 30.36 13.88 3.85
N ASN A 122 30.98 12.77 4.25
CA ASN A 122 30.28 11.54 4.58
C ASN A 122 29.36 11.75 5.80
N TRP A 123 29.79 12.53 6.80
CA TRP A 123 28.93 12.92 7.92
C TRP A 123 27.75 13.80 7.47
N LEU A 124 27.96 14.82 6.64
CA LEU A 124 26.89 15.68 6.12
C LEU A 124 25.90 14.90 5.25
N VAL A 125 26.39 14.05 4.36
CA VAL A 125 25.58 13.15 3.54
C VAL A 125 24.80 12.20 4.44
N TRP A 126 25.41 11.61 5.46
CA TRP A 126 24.72 10.76 6.42
C TRP A 126 23.68 11.50 7.27
N GLN A 127 23.96 12.73 7.69
CA GLN A 127 22.99 13.61 8.36
C GLN A 127 21.83 13.96 7.43
N TRP A 128 22.12 14.21 6.15
CA TRP A 128 21.13 14.47 5.11
C TRP A 128 20.25 13.24 4.85
N PHE A 129 20.84 12.05 4.63
CA PHE A 129 20.09 10.79 4.49
C PHE A 129 19.29 10.43 5.75
N LYS A 130 19.83 10.70 6.95
CA LYS A 130 19.07 10.53 8.20
C LYS A 130 17.87 11.47 8.29
N LYS A 131 18.02 12.69 7.78
CA LYS A 131 16.97 13.71 7.75
C LYS A 131 15.94 13.44 6.64
N HIS A 132 16.38 12.86 5.53
CA HIS A 132 15.58 12.48 4.39
C HIS A 132 15.41 10.96 4.38
N LYS A 133 14.66 10.44 5.36
CA LYS A 133 14.17 9.06 5.31
C LYS A 133 13.48 8.86 3.95
N HIS A 134 13.93 7.88 3.18
CA HIS A 134 13.21 7.49 1.97
C HIS A 134 11.86 6.90 2.38
N LEU A 135 10.78 7.53 1.91
CA LEU A 135 9.41 7.06 2.08
C LEU A 135 9.03 6.27 0.84
N TYR A 136 8.49 5.07 1.03
CA TYR A 136 8.18 4.16 -0.07
C TYR A 136 6.68 4.05 -0.35
N ALA A 137 5.85 4.18 0.68
CA ALA A 137 4.40 4.12 0.55
C ALA A 137 3.87 5.44 -0.01
N TRP A 138 2.96 5.38 -0.98
CA TRP A 138 2.31 6.56 -1.54
C TRP A 138 1.77 7.55 -0.50
N PRO A 139 1.00 7.15 0.54
CA PRO A 139 0.52 8.10 1.55
C PRO A 139 1.64 8.85 2.27
N ASN A 140 2.77 8.20 2.52
CA ASN A 140 3.92 8.83 3.17
C ASN A 140 4.63 9.80 2.22
N ILE A 141 4.80 9.41 0.95
CA ILE A 141 5.37 10.27 -0.09
C ILE A 141 4.54 11.55 -0.26
N TRP A 142 3.20 11.42 -0.32
CA TRP A 142 2.29 12.57 -0.43
C TRP A 142 2.35 13.48 0.79
N ALA A 143 2.48 12.91 1.99
CA ALA A 143 2.60 13.64 3.23
C ALA A 143 3.99 14.28 3.45
N GLN A 144 5.01 13.78 2.75
CA GLN A 144 6.43 14.02 3.05
C GLN A 144 6.83 13.63 4.48
N GLU A 145 6.05 12.76 5.11
CA GLU A 145 6.28 12.26 6.46
C GLU A 145 5.70 10.85 6.64
N GLU A 146 6.15 10.15 7.67
CA GLU A 146 5.67 8.81 7.98
C GLU A 146 4.25 8.90 8.61
N ILE A 147 3.23 8.65 7.80
CA ILE A 147 1.84 8.46 8.23
C ILE A 147 1.61 6.99 8.60
N VAL A 148 2.00 6.09 7.69
CA VAL A 148 1.89 4.65 7.87
C VAL A 148 3.27 4.05 8.11
N PRO A 149 3.39 3.07 9.03
CA PRO A 149 4.66 2.41 9.29
C PRO A 149 5.19 1.62 8.07
N GLU A 150 6.48 1.79 7.76
CA GLU A 150 7.19 1.10 6.68
C GLU A 150 8.30 0.20 7.25
N PHE A 151 8.16 -1.11 7.05
CA PHE A 151 9.11 -2.12 7.49
C PHE A 151 10.06 -2.47 6.35
N VAL A 152 11.26 -1.93 6.42
CA VAL A 152 12.28 -2.00 5.37
C VAL A 152 13.36 -3.01 5.74
N GLY A 153 13.48 -4.11 4.98
CA GLY A 153 14.53 -5.11 5.19
C GLY A 153 14.02 -6.54 5.33
N ILE A 154 14.73 -7.33 6.15
CA ILE A 154 14.42 -8.73 6.43
C ILE A 154 13.82 -8.81 7.83
N PHE A 155 12.61 -9.35 7.92
CA PHE A 155 11.88 -9.49 9.17
C PHE A 155 11.46 -10.94 9.36
N SER A 156 11.45 -11.39 10.61
CA SER A 156 10.84 -12.69 10.91
C SER A 156 9.30 -12.57 10.89
N PRO A 157 8.56 -13.63 10.50
CA PRO A 157 7.10 -13.61 10.58
C PRO A 157 6.58 -13.30 11.98
N GLN A 158 7.29 -13.77 13.03
CA GLN A 158 6.92 -13.54 14.42
C GLN A 158 7.07 -12.07 14.82
N GLU A 159 8.16 -11.43 14.42
CA GLU A 159 8.40 -10.00 14.65
C GLU A 159 7.31 -9.16 14.00
N LEU A 160 7.03 -9.40 12.71
CA LEU A 160 5.97 -8.69 11.99
C LEU A 160 4.60 -8.92 12.63
N ALA A 161 4.28 -10.16 13.03
CA ALA A 161 3.04 -10.47 13.73
C ALA A 161 2.92 -9.72 15.06
N ASN A 162 4.00 -9.62 15.83
CA ASN A 162 4.01 -8.87 17.08
C ASN A 162 3.74 -7.37 16.85
N HIS A 163 4.32 -6.79 15.79
CA HIS A 163 4.00 -5.42 15.39
C HIS A 163 2.53 -5.27 15.01
N CYS A 164 2.00 -6.12 14.13
CA CYS A 164 0.58 -6.09 13.75
C CYS A 164 -0.34 -6.20 14.98
N LEU A 165 -0.01 -7.09 15.92
CA LEU A 165 -0.77 -7.25 17.17
C LEU A 165 -0.71 -6.01 18.06
N ASP A 166 0.43 -5.32 18.14
CA ASP A 166 0.52 -4.05 18.85
C ASP A 166 -0.45 -3.03 18.25
N TRP A 167 -0.47 -2.85 16.94
CA TRP A 167 -1.39 -1.93 16.28
C TRP A 167 -2.86 -2.31 16.49
N LEU A 168 -3.19 -3.59 16.40
CA LEU A 168 -4.56 -4.08 16.63
C LEU A 168 -5.03 -3.91 18.08
N LYS A 169 -4.11 -3.92 19.05
CA LYS A 169 -4.41 -3.65 20.47
C LYS A 169 -4.57 -2.16 20.80
N HIS A 170 -4.14 -1.28 19.88
CA HIS A 170 -4.10 0.17 20.07
C HIS A 170 -4.94 0.87 18.98
N PRO A 171 -6.29 0.75 19.03
CA PRO A 171 -7.18 1.30 18.00
C PRO A 171 -7.07 2.82 17.83
N GLU A 172 -6.59 3.55 18.84
CA GLU A 172 -6.30 4.98 18.78
C GLU A 172 -5.18 5.31 17.79
N LYS A 173 -4.17 4.43 17.68
CA LYS A 173 -3.10 4.59 16.68
C LYS A 173 -3.67 4.43 15.27
N LEU A 174 -4.54 3.44 15.07
CA LEU A 174 -5.23 3.21 13.80
C LEU A 174 -6.17 4.36 13.43
N ALA A 175 -6.88 4.93 14.42
CA ALA A 175 -7.74 6.09 14.21
C ALA A 175 -6.92 7.33 13.77
N THR A 176 -5.75 7.55 14.38
CA THR A 176 -4.84 8.63 13.99
C THR A 176 -4.34 8.45 12.56
N ILE A 177 -3.93 7.24 12.18
CA ILE A 177 -3.55 6.92 10.80
C ILE A 177 -4.71 7.21 9.84
N ARG A 178 -5.92 6.73 10.15
CA ARG A 178 -7.11 6.95 9.31
C ARG A 178 -7.37 8.44 9.08
N GLN A 179 -7.29 9.25 10.14
CA GLN A 179 -7.45 10.70 10.03
C GLN A 179 -6.37 11.30 9.12
N ARG A 180 -5.10 10.96 9.31
CA ARG A 180 -4.00 11.49 8.49
C ARG A 180 -4.11 11.05 7.03
N LEU A 181 -4.47 9.80 6.76
CA LEU A 181 -4.74 9.31 5.40
C LEU A 181 -5.83 10.12 4.70
N SER A 182 -6.90 10.48 5.42
CA SER A 182 -7.98 11.31 4.86
C SER A 182 -7.55 12.73 4.51
N GLN A 183 -6.47 13.24 5.11
CA GLN A 183 -5.92 14.58 4.86
C GLN A 183 -4.98 14.60 3.65
N VAL A 184 -4.38 13.47 3.29
CA VAL A 184 -3.40 13.39 2.20
C VAL A 184 -3.96 12.77 0.92
N ARG A 185 -5.17 12.21 0.95
CA ARG A 185 -5.83 11.76 -0.28
C ARG A 185 -6.09 12.97 -1.17
N GLY A 186 -5.83 12.82 -2.47
CA GLY A 186 -6.08 13.89 -3.43
C GLY A 186 -7.55 14.29 -3.48
N GLU A 187 -7.80 15.53 -3.90
CA GLU A 187 -9.16 16.02 -4.14
C GLU A 187 -9.89 15.14 -5.18
N PRO A 188 -11.19 14.87 -5.00
CA PRO A 188 -11.97 14.15 -5.99
C PRO A 188 -11.95 14.89 -7.35
N GLY A 189 -12.21 14.15 -8.43
CA GLY A 189 -12.30 14.74 -9.78
C GLY A 189 -11.02 14.64 -10.62
N ALA A 190 -10.01 13.85 -10.22
CA ALA A 190 -8.82 13.60 -11.05
C ALA A 190 -9.18 13.08 -12.45
N ALA A 191 -10.11 12.11 -12.56
CA ALA A 191 -10.59 11.61 -13.84
C ALA A 191 -11.25 12.71 -14.69
N ARG A 192 -12.02 13.61 -14.06
CA ARG A 192 -12.63 14.77 -14.72
C ARG A 192 -11.56 15.72 -15.26
N ARG A 193 -10.56 16.09 -14.45
CA ARG A 193 -9.47 16.96 -14.90
C ARG A 193 -8.67 16.35 -16.04
N ILE A 194 -8.43 15.04 -16.00
CA ILE A 194 -7.79 14.31 -17.11
C ILE A 194 -8.66 14.39 -18.36
N ALA A 195 -9.97 14.16 -18.25
CA ALA A 195 -10.89 14.27 -19.37
C ALA A 195 -10.91 15.70 -19.96
N GLU A 196 -10.95 16.73 -19.11
CA GLU A 196 -10.88 18.14 -19.51
C GLU A 196 -9.57 18.43 -20.27
N LEU A 197 -8.41 18.00 -19.73
CA LEU A 197 -7.11 18.18 -20.39
C LEU A 197 -7.03 17.47 -21.75
N VAL A 198 -7.58 16.26 -21.85
CA VAL A 198 -7.64 15.51 -23.12
C VAL A 198 -8.54 16.24 -24.13
N CYS A 199 -9.70 16.73 -23.70
CA CYS A 199 -10.60 17.52 -24.53
C CYS A 199 -9.94 18.81 -25.04
N ASP A 200 -9.20 19.51 -24.17
CA ASP A 200 -8.47 20.72 -24.54
C ASP A 200 -7.39 20.44 -25.59
N GLN A 201 -6.62 19.37 -25.44
CA GLN A 201 -5.59 18.96 -26.40
C GLN A 201 -6.15 18.52 -27.76
N LEU A 202 -7.36 17.95 -27.77
CA LEU A 202 -8.06 17.55 -28.99
C LEU A 202 -8.81 18.70 -29.67
N GLY A 203 -8.78 19.91 -29.10
CA GLY A 203 -9.45 21.09 -29.67
C GLY A 203 -10.97 21.09 -29.47
N CYS A 204 -11.50 20.38 -28.47
CA CYS A 204 -12.92 20.35 -28.14
C CYS A 204 -13.44 21.63 -27.45
N GLY A 205 -12.67 22.72 -27.45
CA GLY A 205 -12.96 24.01 -26.80
C GLY A 205 -14.21 24.77 -27.28
N GLY A 206 -15.13 24.11 -27.99
CA GLY A 206 -16.44 24.64 -28.39
C GLY A 206 -17.65 23.78 -27.99
N LEU A 207 -17.46 22.60 -27.38
CA LEU A 207 -18.57 21.78 -26.88
C LEU A 207 -18.53 21.80 -25.36
N GLY A 208 -19.29 22.72 -24.75
CA GLY A 208 -19.46 22.78 -23.30
C GLY A 208 -19.98 21.45 -22.77
N VAL A 209 -19.10 20.68 -22.13
CA VAL A 209 -19.50 19.45 -21.45
C VAL A 209 -20.05 19.84 -20.08
N GLY A 210 -21.30 20.28 -20.07
CA GLY A 210 -22.08 20.43 -18.85
C GLY A 210 -22.44 19.04 -18.31
N PHE A 211 -21.61 18.50 -17.41
CA PHE A 211 -22.06 17.44 -16.52
C PHE A 211 -22.83 18.12 -15.38
N GLY A 212 -24.16 18.01 -15.42
CA GLY A 212 -25.07 18.66 -14.47
C GLY A 212 -24.81 18.22 -13.03
N GLU A 213 -24.86 19.19 -12.13
CA GLU A 213 -25.02 18.97 -10.70
C GLU A 213 -26.43 18.42 -10.44
N GLU A 214 -26.55 17.14 -10.09
CA GLU A 214 -27.78 16.64 -9.48
C GLU A 214 -27.84 17.06 -8.01
N GLY A 215 -28.55 18.16 -7.77
CA GLY A 215 -29.70 18.17 -6.87
C GLY A 215 -29.46 18.43 -5.39
N GLU A 216 -29.38 19.71 -5.02
CA GLU A 216 -29.85 20.19 -3.72
C GLU A 216 -31.31 19.76 -3.48
N MET A 217 -31.55 18.98 -2.43
CA MET A 217 -32.89 18.59 -1.98
C MET A 217 -33.57 19.76 -1.25
N GLY A 218 -34.30 20.58 -2.01
CA GLY A 218 -35.15 21.66 -1.52
C GLY A 218 -36.60 21.22 -1.28
N LYS A 219 -37.01 21.32 -0.01
CA LYS A 219 -38.36 21.24 0.59
C LYS A 219 -39.58 21.61 -0.28
N ARG A 220 -40.59 20.72 -0.28
CA ARG A 220 -42.08 20.89 -0.17
C ARG A 220 -42.75 19.72 -0.91
N GLY A 221 -43.85 19.11 -0.48
CA GLY A 221 -44.76 19.28 0.64
C GLY A 221 -45.79 18.14 0.59
N ASP A 222 -46.31 17.82 1.77
CA ASP A 222 -47.66 17.35 2.10
C ASP A 222 -48.59 16.92 0.95
N TRP A 223 -49.05 15.66 0.95
CA TRP A 223 -50.43 15.24 0.67
C TRP A 223 -50.71 13.87 1.30
N ASP A 224 -51.73 13.84 2.14
CA ASP A 224 -52.39 12.69 2.74
C ASP A 224 -53.03 11.71 1.73
N ILE A 225 -53.22 10.48 2.23
CA ILE A 225 -54.02 9.31 1.80
C ILE A 225 -53.18 8.12 1.31
#